data_AF-A0AB36JUD4-F1
#
_entry.id   AF-A0AB36JUD4-F1
#
_cell.length_a   1.000
_cell.length_b   1.000
_cell.length_c   1.000
_cell.angle_alpha   90.00
_cell.angle_beta   90.00
_cell.angle_gamma   90.00
#
_symmetry.space_group_name_H-M   'P 1'
#
loop_
_entity.id
_entity.type
_entity.pdbx_description
1 polymer ?
#
loop_
_entity_poly.entity_id
_entity_poly.type
_entity_poly.pdbx_seq_one_letter_code
_entity_poly.pdbx_strand_id
1 'polypeptide(L)'
;MIVVDSNLAGISEQTSLQEIQQLAEKLEEIPALYEKCLERWLSIYGGIRGFISEFDLEDWTIVEASNDEEFGVALVECFETIKIPAELENYFDFESYGRDCRLNSKDFFSTNNYYVFR
;
A
#
# COMPACT_ATOMS: atom_id res chain seq x y z
N MET A 1 -10.99 0.63 21.78
CA MET A 1 -10.59 -0.76 22.07
C MET A 1 -10.51 -1.46 20.73
N ILE A 2 -9.31 -1.52 20.15
CA ILE A 2 -9.09 -2.23 18.89
C ILE A 2 -9.05 -3.70 19.27
N VAL A 3 -10.08 -4.45 18.87
CA VAL A 3 -10.08 -5.90 18.99
C VAL A 3 -9.20 -6.38 17.84
N VAL A 4 -7.92 -6.56 18.13
CA VAL A 4 -6.97 -7.15 17.19
C VAL A 4 -7.33 -8.63 17.11
N ASP A 5 -7.90 -9.05 15.99
CA ASP A 5 -8.28 -10.43 15.75
C ASP A 5 -7.03 -11.31 15.96
N SER A 6 -7.16 -12.38 16.73
CA SER A 6 -6.02 -13.25 17.11
C SER A 6 -5.38 -13.97 15.91
N ASN A 7 -6.01 -13.85 14.74
CA ASN A 7 -5.56 -14.34 13.44
C ASN A 7 -4.88 -13.27 12.58
N LEU A 8 -4.49 -12.12 13.13
CA LEU A 8 -3.62 -11.15 12.42
C LEU A 8 -2.21 -11.77 12.23
N ALA A 9 -2.12 -12.66 11.24
CA ALA A 9 -0.96 -13.16 10.49
C ALA A 9 0.40 -13.31 11.22
N GLY A 10 0.44 -13.59 12.53
CA GLY A 10 1.72 -13.84 13.23
C GLY A 10 1.78 -13.59 14.73
N ILE A 11 0.72 -13.07 15.37
CA ILE A 11 0.68 -13.02 16.85
C ILE A 11 0.29 -14.41 17.35
N SER A 12 1.28 -15.18 17.78
CA SER A 12 1.05 -16.48 18.41
C SER A 12 1.29 -16.37 19.91
N GLU A 13 0.93 -17.41 20.66
CA GLU A 13 1.30 -17.52 22.08
C GLU A 13 2.82 -17.48 22.31
N GLN A 14 3.63 -17.63 21.26
CA GLN A 14 5.08 -17.56 21.29
C GLN A 14 5.64 -16.16 21.01
N THR A 15 4.78 -15.18 20.72
CA THR A 15 5.19 -13.79 20.52
C THR A 15 5.48 -13.14 21.88
N SER A 16 6.69 -12.66 22.05
CA SER A 16 7.14 -12.03 23.29
C SER A 16 6.52 -10.64 23.49
N LEU A 17 6.42 -10.19 24.75
CA LEU A 17 5.93 -8.85 25.08
C LEU A 17 6.74 -7.74 24.37
N GLN A 18 8.04 -7.96 24.19
CA GLN A 18 8.91 -7.01 23.50
C GLN A 18 8.55 -6.89 22.01
N GLU A 19 8.29 -8.00 21.32
CA GLU A 19 7.84 -7.98 19.92
C GLU A 19 6.49 -7.25 19.78
N ILE A 20 5.58 -7.44 20.74
CA ILE A 20 4.29 -6.74 20.77
C ILE A 20 4.49 -5.22 20.96
N GLN A 21 5.39 -4.81 21.85
CA GLN A 21 5.71 -3.40 22.06
C GLN A 21 6.31 -2.75 20.82
N GLN A 22 7.28 -3.40 20.18
CA GLN A 22 7.90 -2.90 18.95
C GLN A 22 6.89 -2.83 17.78
N LEU A 23 5.99 -3.82 17.68
CA LEU A 23 4.90 -3.75 16.72
C LEU A 23 4.00 -2.55 16.99
N ALA A 24 3.61 -2.32 18.25
CA ALA A 24 2.75 -1.21 18.62
C ALA A 24 3.39 0.14 18.31
N GLU A 25 4.68 0.32 18.60
CA GLU A 25 5.46 1.52 18.25
C GLU A 25 5.42 1.76 16.73
N LYS A 26 5.69 0.74 15.92
CA LYS A 26 5.63 0.86 14.45
C LYS A 26 4.24 1.15 13.90
N LEU A 27 3.20 0.57 14.51
CA LEU A 27 1.82 0.86 14.10
C LEU A 27 1.41 2.30 14.43
N GLU A 28 2.00 2.91 15.45
CA GLU A 28 1.73 4.31 15.83
C GLU A 28 2.30 5.30 14.79
N GLU A 29 3.37 4.91 14.08
CA GLU A 29 3.94 5.69 12.97
C GLU A 29 3.06 5.66 11.71
N ILE A 30 2.19 4.66 11.58
CA ILE A 30 1.35 4.46 10.40
C ILE A 30 0.02 5.22 10.57
N PRO A 31 -0.33 6.13 9.64
CA PRO A 31 -1.63 6.77 9.66
C PRO A 31 -2.79 5.76 9.68
N ALA A 32 -3.77 5.98 10.56
CA ALA A 32 -4.94 5.09 10.72
C ALA A 32 -5.74 4.88 9.42
N LEU A 33 -5.62 5.79 8.45
CA LEU A 33 -6.20 5.67 7.11
C LEU A 33 -5.72 4.40 6.37
N TYR A 34 -4.51 3.95 6.66
CA TYR A 34 -3.87 2.81 6.00
C TYR A 34 -4.01 1.51 6.78
N GLU A 35 -4.92 1.44 7.76
CA GLU A 35 -5.21 0.22 8.53
C GLU A 35 -5.52 -0.97 7.60
N LYS A 36 -6.26 -0.72 6.51
CA LYS A 36 -6.60 -1.75 5.50
C LYS A 36 -5.40 -2.24 4.69
N CYS A 37 -4.27 -1.54 4.72
CA CYS A 37 -3.03 -1.94 4.06
C CYS A 37 -2.17 -2.86 4.96
N LEU A 38 -2.39 -2.85 6.28
CA LEU A 38 -1.56 -3.56 7.25
C LEU A 38 -1.51 -5.06 7.00
N GLU A 39 -2.65 -5.71 6.78
CA GLU A 39 -2.70 -7.16 6.52
C GLU A 39 -1.85 -7.54 5.30
N ARG A 40 -1.88 -6.68 4.28
CA ARG A 40 -1.15 -6.93 3.04
C ARG A 40 0.34 -6.69 3.20
N TRP A 41 0.74 -5.62 3.90
CA TRP A 41 2.15 -5.39 4.25
C TRP A 41 2.71 -6.51 5.13
N LEU A 42 1.98 -6.92 6.17
CA LEU A 42 2.37 -8.06 7.01
C LEU A 42 2.59 -9.32 6.17
N SER A 43 1.72 -9.59 5.19
CA SER A 43 1.91 -10.71 4.27
C SER A 43 3.15 -10.57 3.38
N ILE A 44 3.49 -9.36 2.93
CA ILE A 44 4.66 -9.10 2.07
C ILE A 44 5.96 -9.32 2.85
N TYR A 45 6.01 -8.87 4.10
CA TYR A 45 7.16 -9.03 4.99
C TYR A 45 7.19 -10.38 5.74
N GLY A 46 6.31 -11.33 5.40
CA GLY A 46 6.33 -12.67 6.00
C GLY A 46 5.92 -12.71 7.47
N GLY A 47 5.10 -11.76 7.92
CA GLY A 47 4.56 -11.65 9.26
C GLY A 47 5.22 -10.54 10.09
N ILE A 48 4.91 -10.55 11.38
CA ILE A 48 5.25 -9.44 12.30
C ILE A 48 6.74 -9.24 12.45
N ARG A 49 7.55 -10.31 12.49
CA ARG A 49 9.00 -10.19 12.67
C ARG A 49 9.66 -9.47 11.49
N GLY A 50 9.34 -9.89 10.27
CA GLY A 50 9.87 -9.23 9.07
C GLY A 50 9.34 -7.81 8.95
N PHE A 51 8.07 -7.58 9.30
CA PHE A 51 7.50 -6.24 9.34
C PHE A 51 8.23 -5.34 10.34
N ILE A 52 8.45 -5.79 11.57
CA ILE A 52 9.19 -5.00 12.57
C ILE A 52 10.63 -4.72 12.11
N SER A 53 11.30 -5.66 11.44
CA SER A 53 12.70 -5.46 11.05
C SER A 53 12.88 -4.62 9.78
N GLU A 54 11.96 -4.72 8.82
CA GLU A 54 12.16 -4.23 7.44
C GLU A 54 11.11 -3.21 6.98
N PHE A 55 9.95 -3.12 7.62
CA PHE A 55 8.92 -2.17 7.17
C PHE A 55 9.34 -0.73 7.44
N ASP A 56 9.34 0.06 6.37
CA ASP A 56 9.35 1.51 6.37
C ASP A 56 8.18 2.01 5.51
N LEU A 57 7.46 3.03 5.97
CA LEU A 57 6.36 3.64 5.21
C LEU A 57 6.88 4.46 4.03
N GLU A 58 8.10 5.03 4.13
CA GLU A 58 8.71 5.85 3.07
C GLU A 58 9.06 5.03 1.81
N ASP A 59 9.19 3.71 1.95
CA ASP A 59 9.43 2.79 0.83
C ASP A 59 8.20 2.57 -0.06
N TRP A 60 7.03 3.09 0.33
CA TRP A 60 5.76 2.84 -0.36
C TRP A 60 5.17 4.11 -0.97
N THR A 61 4.76 3.99 -2.22
CA THR A 61 3.89 4.99 -2.86
C THR A 61 2.44 4.56 -2.67
N ILE A 62 1.63 5.46 -2.10
CA ILE A 62 0.20 5.26 -1.85
C ILE A 62 -0.56 6.32 -2.62
N VAL A 63 -1.46 5.88 -3.49
CA VAL A 63 -2.31 6.74 -4.31
C VAL A 63 -3.76 6.48 -3.96
N GLU A 64 -4.49 7.54 -3.60
CA GLU A 64 -5.94 7.46 -3.40
C GLU A 64 -6.64 7.37 -4.76
N ALA A 65 -7.20 6.20 -5.06
CA ALA A 65 -7.90 5.92 -6.30
C ALA A 65 -8.87 4.75 -6.12
N SER A 66 -10.04 4.85 -6.73
CA SER A 66 -11.11 3.85 -6.62
C SER A 66 -11.12 2.84 -7.77
N ASN A 67 -10.45 3.18 -8.88
CA ASN A 67 -10.41 2.37 -10.10
C ASN A 67 -9.11 2.62 -10.90
N ASP A 68 -8.87 1.80 -11.92
CA ASP A 68 -7.64 1.86 -12.74
C ASP A 68 -7.53 3.21 -13.52
N GLU A 69 -8.65 3.87 -13.85
CA GLU A 69 -8.67 5.18 -14.52
C GLU A 69 -8.19 6.30 -13.60
N GLU A 70 -8.77 6.43 -12.40
CA GLU A 70 -8.34 7.39 -11.38
C GLU A 70 -6.87 7.21 -11.01
N PHE A 71 -6.43 5.95 -10.93
CA PHE A 71 -5.03 5.63 -10.68
C PHE A 71 -4.13 6.11 -11.84
N GLY A 72 -4.53 5.84 -13.09
CA GLY A 72 -3.81 6.30 -14.28
C GLY A 72 -3.69 7.82 -14.34
N VAL A 73 -4.77 8.55 -14.03
CA VAL A 73 -4.77 10.02 -13.96
C VAL A 73 -3.78 10.50 -12.89
N ALA A 74 -3.87 9.95 -11.67
CA ALA A 74 -2.99 10.33 -10.57
C ALA A 74 -1.50 10.06 -10.89
N LEU A 75 -1.18 8.96 -11.59
CA LEU A 75 0.19 8.67 -12.04
C LEU A 75 0.75 9.71 -13.02
N VAL A 76 -0.10 10.30 -13.85
CA VAL A 76 0.31 11.35 -14.78
C VAL A 76 0.41 12.69 -14.08
N GLU A 77 -0.60 13.07 -13.30
CA GLU A 77 -0.68 14.38 -12.67
C GLU A 77 0.24 14.54 -11.45
N CYS A 78 0.32 13.54 -10.58
CA CYS A 78 1.08 13.64 -9.32
C CYS A 78 2.54 13.19 -9.46
N PHE A 79 2.84 12.33 -10.42
CA PHE A 79 4.17 11.71 -10.56
C PHE A 79 4.85 12.01 -11.91
N GLU A 80 4.20 12.76 -12.80
CA GLU A 80 4.70 13.13 -14.15
C GLU A 80 5.29 11.95 -14.93
N THR A 81 4.73 10.76 -14.76
CA THR A 81 5.29 9.51 -15.29
C THR A 81 5.41 9.51 -16.82
N ILE A 82 4.48 10.18 -17.50
CA ILE A 82 4.49 10.39 -18.95
C ILE A 82 4.05 11.82 -19.27
N LYS A 83 4.66 12.43 -20.27
CA LYS A 83 4.26 13.75 -20.78
C LYS A 83 3.29 13.58 -21.95
N ILE A 84 2.01 13.81 -21.68
CA ILE A 84 0.96 13.79 -22.70
C ILE A 84 0.79 15.22 -23.24
N PRO A 85 0.90 15.45 -24.56
CA PRO A 85 0.57 16.74 -25.14
C PRO A 85 -0.88 17.12 -24.85
N ALA A 86 -1.16 18.38 -24.49
CA ALA A 86 -2.50 18.85 -24.14
C ALA A 86 -3.57 18.58 -25.22
N GLU A 87 -3.15 18.54 -26.49
CA GLU A 87 -4.03 18.23 -27.63
C GLU A 87 -4.51 16.76 -27.63
N LEU A 88 -3.78 15.86 -26.98
CA LEU A 88 -4.03 14.42 -26.93
C LEU A 88 -4.54 13.95 -25.57
N GLU A 89 -4.60 14.82 -24.56
CA GLU A 89 -4.98 14.47 -23.18
C GLU A 89 -6.37 13.82 -23.12
N ASN A 90 -7.36 14.40 -23.81
CA ASN A 90 -8.72 13.84 -23.88
C ASN A 90 -8.83 12.54 -24.70
N TYR A 91 -7.76 12.12 -25.37
CA TYR A 91 -7.70 10.88 -26.15
C TYR A 91 -6.81 9.82 -25.50
N PHE A 92 -6.18 10.15 -24.37
CA PHE A 92 -5.35 9.21 -23.65
C PHE A 92 -6.23 8.28 -22.81
N ASP A 93 -5.97 6.97 -22.91
CA ASP A 93 -6.67 5.95 -22.16
C ASP A 93 -5.99 5.74 -20.80
N PHE A 94 -6.42 6.53 -19.82
CA PHE A 94 -5.90 6.46 -18.45
C PHE A 94 -6.24 5.14 -17.76
N GLU A 95 -7.38 4.52 -18.07
CA GLU A 95 -7.78 3.22 -17.51
C GLU A 95 -6.81 2.11 -17.93
N SER A 96 -6.53 2.01 -19.23
CA SER A 96 -5.57 1.03 -19.75
C SER A 96 -4.17 1.29 -19.19
N TYR A 97 -3.76 2.55 -19.09
CA TYR A 97 -2.45 2.91 -18.54
C TYR A 97 -2.32 2.53 -17.05
N GLY A 98 -3.30 2.92 -16.22
CA GLY A 98 -3.29 2.59 -14.79
C GLY A 98 -3.30 1.09 -14.54
N ARG A 99 -4.09 0.33 -15.33
CA ARG A 99 -4.10 -1.13 -15.28
C ARG A 99 -2.74 -1.72 -15.63
N ASP A 100 -2.08 -1.23 -16.68
CA ASP A 100 -0.76 -1.73 -17.08
C ASP A 100 0.31 -1.43 -16.01
N CYS A 101 0.27 -0.25 -15.39
CA CYS A 101 1.12 0.10 -14.25
C CYS A 101 0.88 -0.83 -13.04
N ARG A 102 -0.38 -1.15 -12.75
CA ARG A 102 -0.76 -2.10 -11.70
C ARG A 102 -0.21 -3.50 -11.97
N LEU A 103 -0.28 -3.98 -13.21
CA LEU A 103 0.16 -5.33 -13.58
C LEU A 103 1.68 -5.50 -13.66
N ASN A 104 2.41 -4.43 -13.99
CA ASN A 104 3.87 -4.48 -14.15
C ASN A 104 4.65 -4.20 -12.86
N SER A 105 3.98 -3.71 -11.82
CA SER A 105 4.60 -3.39 -10.52
C SER A 105 4.87 -4.67 -9.71
N LYS A 106 6.10 -4.80 -9.19
CA LYS A 106 6.58 -6.05 -8.58
C LYS A 106 5.96 -6.35 -7.22
N ASP A 107 5.54 -5.30 -6.53
CA ASP A 107 4.88 -5.37 -5.22
C ASP A 107 3.72 -4.37 -5.19
N PHE A 108 2.66 -4.73 -5.90
CA PHE A 108 1.45 -3.93 -5.99
C PHE A 108 0.29 -4.59 -5.24
N PHE A 109 -0.50 -3.78 -4.55
CA PHE A 109 -1.83 -4.19 -4.14
C PHE A 109 -2.80 -3.00 -4.12
N SER A 110 -4.08 -3.30 -4.35
CA SER A 110 -5.16 -2.34 -4.22
C SER A 110 -6.01 -2.69 -3.01
N THR A 111 -6.37 -1.68 -2.23
CA THR A 111 -7.52 -1.72 -1.31
C THR A 111 -8.70 -0.98 -1.96
N ASN A 112 -9.87 -0.92 -1.32
CA ASN A 112 -11.06 -0.27 -1.91
C ASN A 112 -10.81 1.15 -2.43
N ASN A 113 -9.90 1.92 -1.80
CA ASN A 113 -9.68 3.33 -2.12
C ASN A 113 -8.20 3.66 -2.36
N TYR A 114 -7.29 2.69 -2.30
CA TYR A 114 -5.86 2.95 -2.40
C TYR A 114 -5.15 1.96 -3.31
N TYR A 115 -4.26 2.49 -4.15
CA TYR A 115 -3.29 1.76 -4.95
C TYR A 115 -1.94 1.93 -4.27
N VAL A 116 -1.33 0.82 -3.85
CA VAL A 116 -0.09 0.82 -3.05
C VAL A 116 0.98 0.01 -3.76
N PHE A 117 2.14 0.61 -3.97
CA PHE A 117 3.22 0.00 -4.73
C PHE A 117 4.61 0.51 -4.35
N ARG A 118 5.64 -0.24 -4.75
CA ARG A 118 7.07 0.10 -4.71
C ARG A 118 7.78 -0.30 -6.00
#